data_AF-A0A925X4C9-F1
#
_entry.id   AF-A0A925X4C9-F1
#
_cell.length_a   1.000
_cell.length_b   1.000
_cell.length_c   1.000
_cell.angle_alpha   90.00
_cell.angle_beta   90.00
_cell.angle_gamma   90.00
#
_symmetry.space_group_name_H-M   'P 1'
#
loop_
_entity.id
_entity.type
_entity.pdbx_description
1 polymer ?
#
loop_
_entity_poly.entity_id
_entity_poly.type
_entity_poly.pdbx_seq_one_letter_code
_entity_poly.pdbx_strand_id
1 'polypeptide(L)'
;MASSTVENYLKQIYLEQQSAGTGELVPMGKLASAMGVVPGTATSMIKALADSGLVTYEPRGGARLTRGGEQLALHVLRRHRLVELFLVKVLGLDWSEVHAEAEELEHAISDKVLERMDALLDRPRVDPHGDPIPPAKGKPVDVTLHSLATCELRKKLRVARVLDQNPS
;
A
#
# COMPACT_ATOMS: atom_id res chain seq x y z
N MET A 1 -13.14 13.38 -5.45
CA MET A 1 -11.99 12.53 -5.09
C MET A 1 -11.99 12.37 -3.58
N ALA A 2 -11.55 11.22 -3.08
CA ALA A 2 -11.28 11.06 -1.65
C ALA A 2 -10.17 12.04 -1.23
N SER A 3 -10.13 12.45 0.04
CA SER A 3 -8.98 13.22 0.54
C SER A 3 -7.76 12.30 0.68
N SER A 4 -6.56 12.88 0.67
CA SER A 4 -5.32 12.14 0.94
C SER A 4 -5.39 11.38 2.27
N THR A 5 -5.99 11.98 3.30
CA THR A 5 -6.23 11.30 4.58
C THR A 5 -7.06 10.03 4.43
N VAL A 6 -8.17 10.08 3.68
CA VAL A 6 -9.00 8.90 3.42
C VAL A 6 -8.20 7.85 2.65
N GLU A 7 -7.48 8.25 1.61
CA GLU A 7 -6.64 7.36 0.81
C GLU A 7 -5.58 6.66 1.67
N ASN A 8 -4.92 7.39 2.58
CA ASN A 8 -3.91 6.84 3.48
C ASN A 8 -4.48 5.83 4.46
N TYR A 9 -5.65 6.10 5.05
CA TYR A 9 -6.32 5.10 5.91
C TYR A 9 -6.63 3.81 5.13
N LEU A 10 -7.17 3.92 3.91
CA LEU A 10 -7.52 2.74 3.12
C LEU A 10 -6.27 1.95 2.69
N LYS A 11 -5.23 2.65 2.23
CA LYS A 11 -3.92 2.05 1.90
C LYS A 11 -3.34 1.33 3.10
N GLN A 12 -3.33 1.96 4.28
CA GLN A 12 -2.78 1.37 5.49
C GLN A 12 -3.56 0.12 5.92
N ILE A 13 -4.90 0.17 5.94
CA ILE A 13 -5.71 -1.01 6.28
C ILE A 13 -5.39 -2.16 5.30
N TYR A 14 -5.25 -1.87 4.00
CA TYR A 14 -4.91 -2.90 3.01
C TYR A 14 -3.57 -3.58 3.31
N LEU A 15 -2.51 -2.80 3.56
CA LEU A 15 -1.17 -3.33 3.86
C LEU A 15 -1.16 -4.18 5.13
N GLU A 16 -1.92 -3.75 6.15
CA GLU A 16 -2.05 -4.46 7.41
C GLU A 16 -2.81 -5.79 7.25
N GLN A 17 -3.88 -5.81 6.46
CA GLN A 17 -4.62 -7.03 6.16
C GLN A 17 -3.80 -8.02 5.33
N GLN A 18 -2.95 -7.54 4.40
CA GLN A 18 -2.04 -8.41 3.66
C GLN A 18 -1.04 -9.12 4.61
N SER A 19 -0.59 -8.41 5.64
CA SER A 19 0.38 -8.94 6.61
C SER A 19 -0.23 -9.92 7.63
N ALA A 20 -1.49 -9.69 8.03
CA ALA A 20 -2.17 -10.52 9.04
C ALA A 20 -2.90 -11.74 8.44
N GLY A 21 -3.33 -11.66 7.17
CA GLY A 21 -4.17 -12.65 6.52
C GLY A 21 -5.46 -12.03 5.97
N THR A 22 -5.93 -12.53 4.82
CA THR A 22 -7.09 -11.97 4.13
C THR A 22 -8.34 -12.03 5.01
N GLY A 23 -8.98 -10.87 5.25
CA GLY A 23 -10.24 -10.78 6.00
C GLY A 23 -10.09 -10.52 7.50
N GLU A 24 -8.86 -10.54 8.02
CA GLU A 24 -8.57 -10.16 9.41
C GLU A 24 -8.91 -8.69 9.68
N LEU A 25 -9.32 -8.41 10.92
CA LEU A 25 -9.56 -7.05 11.40
C LEU A 25 -8.23 -6.41 11.78
N VAL A 26 -8.00 -5.17 11.34
CA VAL A 26 -6.85 -4.39 11.77
C VAL A 26 -7.18 -3.71 13.10
N PRO A 27 -6.42 -3.96 14.18
CA PRO A 27 -6.67 -3.35 15.48
C PRO A 27 -6.53 -1.83 15.42
N MET A 28 -7.42 -1.11 16.13
CA MET A 28 -7.43 0.36 16.14
C MET A 28 -6.12 0.98 16.65
N GLY A 29 -5.46 0.34 17.61
CA GLY A 29 -4.16 0.80 18.12
C GLY A 29 -3.06 0.75 17.05
N LYS A 30 -3.09 -0.28 16.19
CA LYS A 30 -2.16 -0.43 15.07
C LYS A 30 -2.39 0.66 14.03
N LEU A 31 -3.66 0.90 13.66
CA LEU A 31 -4.03 1.98 12.75
C LEU A 31 -3.66 3.37 13.29
N ALA A 32 -3.91 3.63 14.57
CA ALA A 32 -3.55 4.89 15.19
C ALA A 32 -2.04 5.15 15.14
N SER A 33 -1.23 4.13 15.48
CA SER A 33 0.22 4.19 15.42
C SER A 33 0.73 4.42 13.99
N ALA A 34 0.22 3.66 13.02
CA ALA A 34 0.65 3.77 11.62
C ALA A 34 0.30 5.13 11.01
N MET A 35 -0.85 5.69 11.38
CA MET A 35 -1.29 7.01 10.91
C MET A 35 -0.69 8.17 11.70
N GLY A 36 0.10 7.91 12.76
CA GLY A 36 0.69 8.95 13.60
C GLY A 36 -0.33 9.80 14.36
N VAL A 37 -1.51 9.25 14.69
CA VAL A 37 -2.59 9.97 15.37
C VAL A 37 -2.99 9.33 16.69
N VAL A 38 -3.64 10.10 17.57
CA VAL A 38 -4.20 9.57 18.80
C VAL A 38 -5.37 8.61 18.53
N PRO A 39 -5.61 7.58 19.37
CA PRO A 39 -6.63 6.54 19.13
C PRO A 39 -8.05 7.08 18.90
N GLY A 40 -8.41 8.19 19.57
CA GLY A 40 -9.70 8.84 19.37
C GLY A 40 -9.90 9.36 17.95
N THR A 41 -8.87 9.98 17.37
CA THR A 41 -8.87 10.49 15.99
C THR A 41 -9.01 9.35 14.99
N ALA A 42 -8.24 8.27 15.16
CA ALA A 42 -8.34 7.09 14.31
C ALA A 42 -9.75 6.47 14.37
N THR A 43 -10.34 6.38 15.57
CA THR A 43 -11.70 5.84 15.74
C THR A 43 -12.74 6.71 15.03
N SER A 44 -12.65 8.04 15.15
CA SER A 44 -13.56 8.96 14.46
C SER A 44 -13.46 8.82 12.95
N MET A 45 -12.24 8.74 12.41
CA MET A 45 -12.03 8.53 10.97
C MET A 45 -12.58 7.19 10.49
N ILE A 46 -12.30 6.10 11.21
CA ILE A 46 -12.82 4.77 10.85
C ILE A 46 -14.35 4.71 10.89
N LYS A 47 -15.01 5.40 11.84
CA LYS A 47 -16.47 5.50 11.86
C LYS A 47 -17.00 6.24 10.61
N ALA A 48 -16.39 7.37 10.24
CA ALA A 48 -16.77 8.10 9.02
C ALA A 48 -16.55 7.26 7.75
N LEU A 49 -15.48 6.46 7.70
CA LEU A 49 -15.23 5.51 6.60
C LEU A 49 -16.26 4.37 6.59
N ALA A 50 -16.74 3.94 7.75
CA ALA A 50 -17.79 2.93 7.85
C ALA A 50 -19.14 3.47 7.37
N ASP A 51 -19.49 4.70 7.78
CA ASP A 51 -20.71 5.39 7.35
C ASP A 51 -20.73 5.63 5.83
N SER A 52 -19.56 5.78 5.20
CA SER A 52 -19.41 5.88 3.73
C SER A 52 -19.29 4.52 3.02
N GLY A 53 -19.37 3.40 3.76
CA GLY A 53 -19.35 2.05 3.20
C GLY A 53 -17.98 1.58 2.69
N LEU A 54 -16.89 2.25 3.07
CA LEU A 54 -15.53 1.92 2.64
C LEU A 54 -14.85 0.90 3.57
N VAL A 55 -15.26 0.85 4.83
CA VAL A 55 -14.75 -0.11 5.82
C VAL A 55 -15.88 -0.76 6.61
N THR A 56 -15.64 -1.96 7.13
CA THR A 56 -16.44 -2.53 8.22
C THR A 56 -15.70 -2.26 9.52
N TYR A 57 -16.39 -1.64 10.49
CA TYR A 57 -15.85 -1.35 11.81
C TYR A 57 -16.54 -2.21 12.87
N GLU A 58 -15.74 -2.92 13.66
CA GLU A 58 -16.21 -3.72 14.78
C GLU A 58 -15.70 -3.11 16.10
N PRO A 59 -16.60 -2.62 16.98
CA PRO A 59 -16.21 -2.07 18.27
C PRO A 59 -15.32 -3.06 19.04
N ARG A 60 -14.15 -2.60 19.48
CA ARG A 60 -13.10 -3.41 20.16
C ARG A 60 -12.43 -4.49 19.29
N GLY A 61 -12.93 -4.77 18.08
CA GLY A 61 -12.35 -5.73 17.13
C GLY A 61 -11.38 -5.09 16.14
N GLY A 62 -11.73 -3.93 15.58
CA GLY A 62 -10.90 -3.23 14.60
C GLY A 62 -11.66 -2.82 13.35
N ALA A 63 -10.94 -2.66 12.25
CA ALA A 63 -11.52 -2.31 10.95
C ALA A 63 -10.98 -3.20 9.82
N ARG A 64 -11.81 -3.45 8.81
CA ARG A 64 -11.39 -4.10 7.56
C ARG A 64 -11.99 -3.37 6.37
N LEU A 65 -11.35 -3.45 5.21
CA LEU A 65 -11.89 -2.87 3.99
C LEU A 65 -13.17 -3.60 3.56
N THR A 66 -14.14 -2.83 3.04
CA THR A 66 -15.18 -3.40 2.17
C THR A 66 -14.59 -3.58 0.76
N ARG A 67 -15.33 -4.23 -0.13
CA ARG A 67 -14.93 -4.33 -1.55
C ARG A 67 -14.68 -2.96 -2.20
N GLY A 68 -15.46 -1.94 -1.84
CA GLY A 68 -15.27 -0.58 -2.34
C GLY A 68 -14.01 0.07 -1.79
N GLY A 69 -13.76 -0.07 -0.49
CA GLY A 69 -12.53 0.41 0.15
C GLY A 69 -11.27 -0.27 -0.39
N GLU A 70 -11.34 -1.57 -0.65
CA GLU A 70 -10.23 -2.34 -1.24
C GLU A 70 -9.88 -1.84 -2.64
N GLN A 71 -10.86 -1.53 -3.49
CA GLN A 71 -10.60 -0.98 -4.82
C GLN A 71 -9.89 0.37 -4.76
N LEU A 72 -10.31 1.25 -3.84
CA LEU A 72 -9.66 2.54 -3.64
C LEU A 72 -8.24 2.37 -3.08
N ALA A 73 -8.06 1.51 -2.07
CA ALA A 73 -6.74 1.23 -1.51
C ALA A 73 -5.75 0.70 -2.56
N LEU A 74 -6.21 -0.24 -3.40
CA LEU A 74 -5.41 -0.78 -4.50
C LEU A 74 -5.05 0.27 -5.55
N HIS A 75 -5.96 1.20 -5.82
CA HIS A 75 -5.71 2.29 -6.76
C HIS A 75 -4.66 3.27 -6.22
N VAL A 76 -4.74 3.63 -4.94
CA VAL A 76 -3.73 4.46 -4.26
C VAL A 76 -2.37 3.74 -4.25
N LEU A 77 -2.35 2.47 -3.87
CA LEU A 77 -1.13 1.66 -3.82
C LEU A 77 -0.49 1.48 -5.21
N ARG A 78 -1.30 1.42 -6.27
CA ARG A 78 -0.82 1.43 -7.66
C ARG A 78 -0.17 2.77 -8.01
N ARG A 79 -0.75 3.90 -7.59
CA ARG A 79 -0.15 5.23 -7.76
C ARG A 79 1.21 5.28 -7.07
N HIS A 80 1.25 4.96 -5.78
CA HIS A 80 2.48 4.90 -4.98
C HIS A 80 3.62 4.17 -5.72
N ARG A 81 3.40 2.90 -6.04
CA ARG A 81 4.42 2.02 -6.59
C ARG A 81 4.90 2.41 -7.99
N LEU A 82 4.02 2.96 -8.83
CA LEU A 82 4.41 3.48 -10.14
C LEU A 82 5.18 4.79 -10.02
N VAL A 83 4.84 5.62 -9.05
CA VAL A 83 5.58 6.84 -8.74
C VAL A 83 6.98 6.51 -8.26
N GLU A 84 7.13 5.63 -7.28
CA GLU A 84 8.44 5.18 -6.81
C GLU A 84 9.30 4.66 -7.96
N LEU A 85 8.73 3.78 -8.79
CA LEU A 85 9.48 3.21 -9.91
C LEU A 85 9.88 4.26 -10.94
N PHE A 86 9.02 5.24 -11.22
CA PHE A 86 9.35 6.35 -12.09
C PHE A 86 10.47 7.21 -11.52
N LEU A 87 10.38 7.60 -10.25
CA LEU A 87 11.38 8.43 -9.58
C LEU A 87 12.75 7.73 -9.57
N VAL A 88 12.81 6.43 -9.30
CA VAL A 88 14.06 5.66 -9.34
C VAL A 88 14.57 5.50 -10.78
N LYS A 89 13.75 4.98 -11.71
CA LYS A 89 14.23 4.60 -13.04
C LYS A 89 14.44 5.77 -14.00
N VAL A 90 13.65 6.82 -13.87
CA VAL A 90 13.64 7.95 -14.83
C VAL A 90 14.35 9.16 -14.25
N LEU A 91 14.15 9.46 -12.97
CA LEU A 91 14.79 10.62 -12.33
C LEU A 91 16.09 10.26 -11.59
N GLY A 92 16.36 8.98 -11.38
CA GLY A 92 17.61 8.53 -10.75
C GLY A 92 17.67 8.77 -9.25
N LEU A 93 16.53 8.87 -8.56
CA LEU A 93 16.49 8.95 -7.10
C LEU A 93 17.00 7.65 -6.47
N ASP A 94 17.60 7.78 -5.29
CA ASP A 94 17.97 6.61 -4.51
C ASP A 94 16.72 5.88 -4.01
N TRP A 95 16.71 4.56 -4.16
CA TRP A 95 15.58 3.72 -3.77
C TRP A 95 15.26 3.76 -2.26
N SER A 96 16.19 4.21 -1.41
CA SER A 96 16.00 4.37 0.04
C SER A 96 15.35 5.70 0.43
N GLU A 97 15.36 6.68 -0.47
CA GLU A 97 14.79 8.02 -0.23
C GLU A 97 13.46 8.22 -0.96
N VAL A 98 13.14 7.36 -1.93
CA VAL A 98 11.99 7.54 -2.83
C VAL A 98 10.62 7.47 -2.16
N HIS A 99 10.51 6.72 -1.06
CA HIS A 99 9.23 6.45 -0.41
C HIS A 99 8.52 7.73 0.04
N ALA A 100 9.27 8.65 0.68
CA ALA A 100 8.74 9.91 1.18
C ALA A 100 8.22 10.82 0.04
N GLU A 101 8.94 10.86 -1.08
CA GLU A 101 8.52 11.61 -2.26
C GLU A 101 7.27 11.01 -2.92
N ALA A 102 7.19 9.67 -2.95
CA ALA A 102 6.04 8.98 -3.52
C ALA A 102 4.75 9.16 -2.70
N GLU A 103 4.84 9.16 -1.36
CA GLU A 103 3.71 9.44 -0.46
C GLU A 103 3.06 10.81 -0.72
N GLU A 104 3.85 11.84 -1.02
CA GLU A 104 3.30 13.17 -1.32
C GLU A 104 2.70 13.23 -2.74
N LEU A 105 3.38 12.61 -3.71
CA LEU A 105 3.00 12.70 -5.12
C LEU A 105 1.83 11.80 -5.50
N GLU A 106 1.64 10.66 -4.84
CA GLU A 106 0.60 9.68 -5.20
C GLU A 106 -0.80 10.31 -5.19
N HIS A 107 -1.07 11.24 -4.28
CA HIS A 107 -2.37 11.91 -4.16
C HIS A 107 -2.60 13.01 -5.20
N ALA A 108 -1.52 13.56 -5.77
CA ALA A 108 -1.57 14.65 -6.74
C ALA A 108 -1.64 14.16 -8.20
N ILE A 109 -1.26 12.91 -8.45
CA ILE A 109 -1.17 12.36 -9.80
C ILE A 109 -2.55 11.90 -10.30
N SER A 110 -2.97 12.48 -11.43
CA SER A 110 -4.18 12.05 -12.13
C SER A 110 -4.03 10.70 -12.81
N ASP A 111 -5.13 9.98 -13.02
CA ASP A 111 -5.18 8.72 -13.78
C ASP A 111 -4.52 8.81 -15.16
N LYS A 112 -4.69 9.96 -15.83
CA LYS A 112 -4.09 10.20 -17.16
C LYS A 112 -2.56 10.20 -17.10
N VAL A 113 -1.99 10.83 -16.08
CA VAL A 113 -0.53 10.86 -15.89
C VAL A 113 -0.04 9.49 -15.45
N LEU A 114 -0.75 8.83 -14.53
CA LEU A 114 -0.42 7.49 -14.07
C LEU A 114 -0.35 6.47 -15.21
N GLU A 115 -1.34 6.45 -16.12
CA GLU A 115 -1.34 5.53 -17.27
C GLU A 115 -0.16 5.81 -18.23
N ARG A 116 0.24 7.08 -18.38
CA ARG A 116 1.42 7.45 -19.19
C ARG A 116 2.71 7.00 -18.52
N MET A 117 2.81 7.11 -17.19
CA MET A 117 3.94 6.60 -16.42
C MET A 117 4.03 5.07 -16.53
N ASP A 118 2.91 4.36 -16.35
CA ASP A 118 2.85 2.90 -16.50
C ASP A 118 3.30 2.44 -17.88
N ALA A 119 2.83 3.10 -18.94
CA ALA A 119 3.26 2.82 -20.31
C ALA A 119 4.75 3.14 -20.55
N LEU A 120 5.25 4.25 -20.02
CA LEU A 120 6.66 4.64 -20.14
C LEU A 120 7.59 3.64 -19.44
N LEU A 121 7.13 3.06 -18.34
CA LEU A 121 7.86 2.05 -17.56
C LEU A 121 7.74 0.62 -18.12
N ASP A 122 7.13 0.46 -19.31
CA ASP A 122 6.84 -0.83 -19.95
C ASP A 122 5.94 -1.77 -19.13
N ARG A 123 4.90 -1.19 -18.50
CA ARG A 123 3.87 -1.92 -17.74
C ARG A 123 4.47 -2.87 -16.69
N PRO A 124 5.27 -2.34 -15.76
CA PRO A 124 5.99 -3.12 -14.77
C PRO A 124 5.04 -3.91 -13.86
N ARG A 125 5.51 -5.04 -13.36
CA ARG A 125 4.76 -5.87 -12.41
C ARG A 125 5.14 -5.63 -10.96
N VAL A 126 6.29 -5.02 -10.71
CA VAL A 126 6.83 -4.75 -9.37
C VAL A 126 7.45 -3.35 -9.31
N ASP A 127 7.46 -2.76 -8.12
CA ASP A 127 8.14 -1.51 -7.80
C ASP A 127 9.66 -1.71 -7.61
N PRO A 128 10.45 -0.68 -7.23
CA PRO A 128 11.89 -0.81 -6.99
C PRO A 128 12.25 -1.81 -5.89
N HIS A 129 11.39 -1.98 -4.88
CA HIS A 129 11.63 -2.83 -3.71
C HIS A 129 11.14 -4.26 -3.92
N GLY A 130 10.42 -4.52 -5.00
CA GLY A 130 9.90 -5.83 -5.38
C GLY A 130 8.45 -6.09 -4.97
N ASP A 131 7.72 -5.06 -4.51
CA ASP A 131 6.31 -5.21 -4.22
C ASP A 131 5.48 -5.27 -5.51
N PRO A 132 4.43 -6.10 -5.57
CA PRO A 132 3.60 -6.22 -6.77
C PRO A 132 2.81 -4.95 -7.05
N ILE A 133 2.91 -4.38 -8.24
CA ILE A 133 2.08 -3.24 -8.66
C ILE A 133 0.65 -3.75 -8.90
N PRO A 134 -0.38 -3.27 -8.18
CA PRO A 134 -1.76 -3.67 -8.45
C PRO A 134 -2.13 -3.38 -9.90
N PRO A 135 -2.82 -4.28 -10.62
CA PRO A 135 -3.20 -4.03 -12.00
C PRO A 135 -4.29 -2.94 -12.07
N ALA A 136 -4.33 -2.18 -13.16
CA ALA A 136 -5.39 -1.18 -13.37
C ALA A 136 -6.81 -1.79 -13.38
N LYS A 137 -6.91 -3.06 -13.77
CA LYS A 137 -8.14 -3.86 -13.72
C LYS A 137 -7.79 -5.30 -13.32
N GLY A 138 -8.65 -5.91 -12.51
CA GLY A 138 -8.47 -7.28 -12.04
C GLY A 138 -7.97 -7.33 -10.60
N LYS A 139 -7.69 -8.54 -10.12
CA LYS A 139 -7.20 -8.75 -8.77
C LYS A 139 -5.67 -8.70 -8.75
N PRO A 140 -5.06 -8.23 -7.65
CA PRO A 140 -3.63 -8.42 -7.41
C PRO A 140 -3.27 -9.90 -7.52
N VAL A 141 -2.10 -10.18 -8.09
CA VAL A 141 -1.57 -11.54 -8.12
C VAL A 141 -0.90 -11.77 -6.77
N ASP A 142 -1.35 -12.79 -6.05
CA ASP A 142 -0.72 -13.19 -4.81
C ASP A 142 0.57 -13.96 -5.13
N VAL A 143 1.69 -13.51 -4.56
CA VAL A 143 3.01 -14.10 -4.80
C VAL A 143 3.50 -14.71 -3.51
N THR A 144 3.57 -16.03 -3.45
CA THR A 144 4.12 -16.73 -2.30
C THR A 144 5.64 -16.56 -2.26
N LEU A 145 6.11 -15.72 -1.35
CA LEU A 145 7.53 -15.52 -1.05
C LEU A 145 7.85 -16.15 0.32
N HIS A 146 9.10 -16.60 0.48
CA HIS A 146 9.58 -17.13 1.74
C HIS A 146 10.53 -16.12 2.38
N SER A 147 10.40 -15.92 3.68
CA SER A 147 11.38 -15.14 4.43
C SER A 147 12.75 -15.80 4.32
N LEU A 148 13.79 -15.00 4.07
CA LEU A 148 15.16 -15.49 4.01
C LEU A 148 15.56 -16.22 5.29
N ALA A 149 15.04 -15.79 6.44
CA ALA A 149 15.27 -16.42 7.75
C ALA A 149 14.70 -17.84 7.87
N THR A 150 13.72 -18.19 7.03
CA THR A 150 13.06 -19.51 7.02
C THR A 150 13.53 -20.42 5.89
N CYS A 151 14.33 -19.90 4.97
CA CYS A 151 14.84 -20.66 3.84
C CYS A 151 15.95 -21.64 4.27
N GLU A 152 16.06 -22.76 3.58
CA GLU A 152 17.14 -23.73 3.84
C GLU A 152 18.53 -23.14 3.57
N LEU A 153 19.46 -23.40 4.48
CA LEU A 153 20.85 -22.97 4.36
C LEU A 153 21.52 -23.58 3.11
N ARG A 154 22.46 -22.82 2.52
CA ARG A 154 23.27 -23.22 1.35
C ARG A 154 22.47 -23.46 0.06
N LYS A 155 21.18 -23.11 0.00
CA LYS A 155 20.44 -23.00 -1.26
C LYS A 155 20.73 -21.66 -1.95
N LYS A 156 20.83 -21.69 -3.29
CA LYS A 156 20.87 -20.48 -4.09
C LYS A 156 19.47 -19.88 -4.17
N LEU A 157 19.35 -18.61 -3.82
CA LEU A 157 18.09 -17.86 -3.81
C LEU A 157 18.26 -16.56 -4.59
N ARG A 158 17.15 -15.96 -5.02
CA ARG A 158 17.11 -14.61 -5.57
C ARG A 158 16.27 -13.74 -4.63
N VAL A 159 16.80 -12.59 -4.23
CA VAL A 159 16.01 -11.60 -3.48
C VAL A 159 14.88 -11.11 -4.39
N ALA A 160 13.65 -11.28 -3.94
CA ALA A 160 12.47 -10.92 -4.70
C ALA A 160 11.79 -9.64 -4.19
N ARG A 161 11.91 -9.35 -2.89
CA ARG A 161 11.23 -8.25 -2.21
C ARG A 161 11.99 -7.82 -0.95
N VAL A 162 12.01 -6.53 -0.66
CA VAL A 162 12.47 -5.95 0.61
C VAL A 162 11.28 -5.25 1.27
N LEU A 163 10.93 -5.66 2.50
CA LEU A 163 9.72 -5.17 3.18
C LEU A 163 9.93 -3.86 3.95
N ASP A 164 11.16 -3.60 4.39
CA ASP A 164 11.48 -2.36 5.08
C ASP A 164 11.88 -1.30 4.05
N GLN A 165 11.06 -0.25 3.98
CA GLN A 165 11.24 0.87 3.06
C GLN A 165 11.57 2.17 3.81
N ASN A 166 11.80 2.10 5.12
CA ASN A 166 12.20 3.28 5.89
C ASN A 166 13.69 3.56 5.65
N PRO A 167 14.07 4.82 5.43
CA PRO A 167 15.48 5.19 5.41
C PRO A 167 16.10 4.91 6.78
N SER A 168 17.26 4.25 6.78
CA SER A 168 18.06 3.91 7.95
C SER A 168 18.68 5.12 8.63
#